data_AF-A0A7K1S794-F1
#
_entry.id   AF-A0A7K1S794-F1
#
_cell.length_a   1.000
_cell.length_b   1.000
_cell.length_c   1.000
_cell.angle_alpha   90.00
_cell.angle_beta   90.00
_cell.angle_gamma   90.00
#
_symmetry.space_group_name_H-M   'P 1'
#
loop_
_entity.id
_entity.type
_entity.pdbx_description
1 polymer ?
#
loop_
_entity_poly.entity_id
_entity_poly.type
_entity_poly.pdbx_seq_one_letter_code
_entity_poly.pdbx_strand_id
1 'polypeptide(L)'
;MKTTTMSSPKNIHLLKEYIKTLIATEVVFPGIPPRQWGSEFSQSELNAIYFGLKFVIRKAHPLQDMVMIMAFEQIEESEPLELHWFLSDHWRELSTILRLYPNLVDSYLASMN
;
A
#
# COMPACT_ATOMS: atom_id res chain seq x y z
N MET A 1 2.48 -22.56 -24.14
CA MET A 1 2.99 -21.46 -23.28
C MET A 1 1.90 -21.10 -22.30
N LYS A 2 2.07 -21.39 -21.01
CA LYS A 2 1.16 -20.91 -19.95
C LYS A 2 1.65 -19.52 -19.55
N THR A 3 0.82 -18.50 -19.76
CA THR A 3 1.05 -17.17 -19.21
C THR A 3 0.92 -17.24 -17.70
N THR A 4 2.06 -17.26 -17.02
CA THR A 4 2.14 -17.14 -15.56
C THR A 4 1.65 -15.74 -15.20
N THR A 5 0.42 -15.62 -14.73
CA THR A 5 -0.06 -14.40 -14.07
C THR A 5 0.86 -14.13 -12.90
N MET A 6 1.72 -13.12 -13.03
CA MET A 6 2.57 -12.61 -11.95
C MET A 6 1.62 -12.15 -10.83
N SER A 7 1.40 -13.03 -9.86
CA SER A 7 0.74 -12.70 -8.60
C SER A 7 1.54 -11.59 -7.96
N SER A 8 1.08 -10.34 -8.08
CA SER A 8 1.55 -9.26 -7.22
C SER A 8 1.51 -9.78 -5.77
N PRO A 9 2.47 -9.45 -4.90
CA PRO A 9 2.45 -9.92 -3.54
C PRO A 9 1.22 -9.28 -2.94
N LYS A 10 0.34 -10.15 -2.48
CA LYS A 10 -1.04 -9.84 -2.09
C LYS A 10 -1.14 -8.53 -1.29
N ASN A 11 -0.18 -8.26 -0.41
CA ASN A 11 -0.05 -7.05 0.41
C ASN A 11 0.04 -5.73 -0.39
N ILE A 12 0.96 -5.63 -1.35
CA ILE A 12 1.16 -4.42 -2.15
C ILE A 12 0.00 -4.23 -3.14
N HIS A 13 -0.55 -5.33 -3.65
CA HIS A 13 -1.73 -5.27 -4.50
C HIS A 13 -2.95 -4.75 -3.72
N LEU A 14 -3.22 -5.32 -2.54
CA LEU A 14 -4.29 -4.88 -1.65
C LEU A 14 -4.11 -3.42 -1.21
N LEU A 15 -2.88 -2.96 -0.93
CA LEU A 15 -2.62 -1.55 -0.62
C LEU A 15 -3.01 -0.63 -1.79
N LYS A 16 -2.67 -1.02 -3.02
CA LYS A 16 -3.04 -0.25 -4.23
C LYS A 16 -4.56 -0.26 -4.47
N GLU A 17 -5.23 -1.40 -4.26
CA GLU A 17 -6.70 -1.48 -4.28
C GLU A 17 -7.31 -0.56 -3.22
N TYR A 18 -6.75 -0.57 -2.00
CA TYR A 18 -7.28 0.20 -0.87
C TYR A 18 -7.17 1.70 -1.10
N ILE A 19 -6.01 2.19 -1.56
CA ILE A 19 -5.82 3.59 -1.99
C ILE A 19 -6.83 3.98 -3.08
N LYS A 20 -7.04 3.11 -4.08
CA LYS A 20 -7.99 3.36 -5.15
C LYS A 20 -9.45 3.35 -4.71
N THR A 21 -9.77 2.55 -3.70
CA THR A 21 -11.13 2.43 -3.17
C THR A 21 -11.52 3.65 -2.36
N LEU A 22 -10.61 4.14 -1.53
CA LEU A 22 -10.90 5.21 -0.59
C LEU A 22 -10.73 6.62 -1.18
N ILE A 23 -9.74 6.82 -2.05
CA ILE A 23 -9.25 8.18 -2.36
C ILE A 23 -9.27 8.52 -3.85
N ALA A 24 -8.84 7.60 -4.72
CA ALA A 24 -8.56 7.94 -6.10
C ALA A 24 -9.79 7.81 -7.02
N THR A 25 -10.38 8.93 -7.43
CA THR A 25 -11.34 8.99 -8.54
C THR A 25 -10.67 8.87 -9.92
N GLU A 26 -9.36 9.08 -9.97
CA GLU A 26 -8.53 8.99 -11.18
C GLU A 26 -7.69 7.70 -11.23
N VAL A 27 -7.18 7.35 -12.41
CA VAL A 27 -6.34 6.16 -12.61
C VAL A 27 -4.92 6.38 -12.07
N VAL A 28 -4.73 6.12 -10.76
CA VAL A 28 -3.42 6.25 -10.09
C VAL A 28 -2.49 5.06 -10.35
N PHE A 29 -3.04 3.85 -10.43
CA PHE A 29 -2.29 2.61 -10.73
C PHE A 29 -2.88 1.93 -11.96
N PRO A 30 -2.18 1.87 -13.11
CA PRO A 30 -2.68 1.19 -14.31
C PRO A 30 -2.99 -0.28 -14.05
N GLY A 31 -4.12 -0.78 -14.54
CA GLY A 31 -4.49 -2.20 -14.45
C GLY A 31 -4.96 -2.70 -13.08
N ILE A 32 -5.05 -1.83 -12.07
CA ILE A 32 -5.58 -2.18 -10.74
C ILE A 32 -6.95 -1.51 -10.59
N PRO A 33 -8.08 -2.24 -10.62
CA PRO A 33 -9.38 -1.63 -10.39
C PRO A 33 -9.58 -1.28 -8.90
N PRO A 34 -10.36 -0.23 -8.57
CA PRO A 34 -10.82 -0.03 -7.19
C PRO A 34 -11.74 -1.19 -6.77
N ARG A 35 -11.78 -1.47 -5.46
CA ARG A 35 -12.76 -2.42 -4.92
C ARG A 35 -14.17 -1.84 -5.06
N GLN A 36 -15.14 -2.72 -5.27
CA GLN A 36 -16.54 -2.32 -5.40
C GLN A 36 -17.08 -1.78 -4.07
N TRP A 37 -17.91 -0.74 -4.15
CA TRP A 37 -18.61 -0.20 -2.98
C TRP A 37 -19.46 -1.29 -2.29
N GLY A 38 -19.44 -1.32 -0.96
CA GLY A 38 -20.12 -2.33 -0.16
C GLY A 38 -19.37 -3.66 0.00
N SER A 39 -18.17 -3.79 -0.57
CA SER A 39 -17.26 -4.91 -0.29
C SER A 39 -16.16 -4.46 0.67
N GLU A 40 -16.40 -4.62 1.97
CA GLU A 40 -15.44 -4.24 3.01
C GLU A 40 -14.15 -5.08 2.94
N PHE A 41 -13.05 -4.50 3.43
CA PHE A 41 -11.80 -5.23 3.61
C PHE A 41 -11.89 -6.05 4.89
N SER A 42 -11.60 -7.35 4.78
CA SER A 42 -11.50 -8.22 5.95
C SER A 42 -10.32 -7.84 6.84
N GLN A 43 -10.37 -8.20 8.13
CA GLN A 43 -9.26 -7.94 9.06
C GLN A 43 -7.92 -8.49 8.56
N SER A 44 -7.92 -9.67 7.93
CA SER A 44 -6.71 -10.26 7.35
C SER A 44 -6.17 -9.44 6.18
N GLU A 45 -7.04 -8.84 5.35
CA GLU A 45 -6.62 -7.94 4.29
C GLU A 45 -6.10 -6.62 4.85
N LEU A 46 -6.74 -6.05 5.87
CA LEU A 46 -6.25 -4.84 6.56
C LEU A 46 -4.86 -5.06 7.17
N ASN A 47 -4.63 -6.22 7.80
CA ASN A 47 -3.30 -6.59 8.29
C ASN A 47 -2.29 -6.69 7.14
N ALA A 48 -2.65 -7.32 6.02
CA ALA A 48 -1.79 -7.42 4.84
C ALA A 48 -1.46 -6.04 4.23
N ILE A 49 -2.43 -5.14 4.19
CA ILE A 49 -2.26 -3.74 3.75
C ILE A 49 -1.27 -3.03 4.66
N TYR A 50 -1.44 -3.12 5.98
CA TYR A 50 -0.53 -2.53 6.96
C TYR A 50 0.90 -3.06 6.81
N PHE A 51 1.09 -4.37 6.62
CA PHE A 51 2.40 -4.94 6.31
C PHE A 51 2.99 -4.41 5.00
N GLY A 52 2.17 -4.26 3.97
CA GLY A 52 2.58 -3.62 2.72
C GLY A 52 3.05 -2.18 2.95
N LEU A 53 2.34 -1.44 3.78
CA LEU A 53 2.63 -0.05 4.11
C LEU A 53 3.96 0.11 4.85
N LYS A 54 4.24 -0.73 5.86
CA LYS A 54 5.55 -0.80 6.53
C LYS A 54 6.72 -0.90 5.55
N PHE A 55 6.54 -1.72 4.51
CA PHE A 55 7.58 -1.94 3.52
C PHE A 55 7.77 -0.72 2.60
N VAL A 56 6.69 -0.05 2.22
CA VAL A 56 6.74 1.21 1.46
C VAL A 56 7.42 2.31 2.28
N ILE A 57 7.05 2.47 3.55
CA ILE A 57 7.63 3.47 4.45
C ILE A 57 9.15 3.25 4.63
N ARG A 58 9.62 2.00 4.69
CA ARG A 58 11.07 1.69 4.72
C ARG A 58 11.84 2.11 3.46
N LYS A 59 11.15 2.41 2.36
CA LYS A 59 11.75 2.93 1.12
C LYS A 59 11.57 4.44 0.96
N ALA A 60 10.84 5.08 1.85
CA ALA A 60 10.65 6.52 1.85
C ALA A 60 11.98 7.23 2.15
N HIS A 61 12.16 8.41 1.55
CA HIS A 61 13.35 9.22 1.76
C HIS A 61 13.22 9.96 3.11
N PRO A 62 14.15 9.77 4.06
CA PRO A 62 13.96 10.19 5.45
C PRO A 62 13.79 11.71 5.63
N LEU A 63 14.33 12.53 4.73
CA LEU A 63 14.18 13.99 4.78
C LEU A 63 13.01 14.53 3.95
N GLN A 64 12.59 13.83 2.90
CA GLN A 64 11.54 14.32 1.99
C GLN A 64 10.17 13.84 2.46
N ASP A 65 10.12 12.61 2.99
CA ASP A 65 8.90 11.95 3.42
C ASP A 65 8.76 11.94 4.96
N MET A 66 9.53 12.78 5.66
CA MET A 66 9.61 12.78 7.13
C MET A 66 8.25 12.88 7.80
N VAL A 67 7.35 13.73 7.29
CA VAL A 67 6.00 13.92 7.83
C VAL A 67 5.18 12.63 7.73
N MET A 68 5.22 11.96 6.57
CA MET A 68 4.53 10.69 6.35
C MET A 68 5.12 9.58 7.23
N ILE A 69 6.45 9.54 7.40
CA ILE A 69 7.11 8.56 8.27
C ILE A 69 6.67 8.75 9.72
N MET A 70 6.73 9.97 10.26
CA MET A 70 6.32 10.26 11.64
C MET A 70 4.84 9.96 11.87
N ALA A 71 3.97 10.31 10.92
CA ALA A 71 2.55 9.99 11.00
C ALA A 71 2.32 8.47 11.02
N PHE A 72 3.10 7.69 10.26
CA PHE A 72 2.99 6.24 10.27
C PHE A 72 3.48 5.63 11.60
N GLU A 73 4.56 6.17 12.18
CA GLU A 73 5.08 5.74 13.49
C GLU A 73 4.03 5.93 14.60
N GLN A 74 3.29 7.03 14.59
CA GLN A 74 2.20 7.27 15.56
C GLN A 74 1.10 6.19 15.48
N ILE A 75 0.77 5.72 14.28
CA ILE A 75 -0.22 4.64 14.07
C ILE A 75 0.30 3.29 14.57
N GLU A 76 1.61 3.04 14.44
CA GLU A 76 2.21 1.84 15.05
C GLU A 76 2.01 1.81 16.57
N GLU A 77 1.96 2.98 17.21
CA GLU A 77 1.81 3.11 18.66
C GLU A 77 0.35 3.08 19.13
N SER A 78 -0.63 3.44 18.29
CA SER A 78 -2.02 3.74 18.70
C SER A 78 -3.12 2.86 18.09
N GLU A 79 -2.76 1.72 17.51
CA GLU A 79 -3.62 0.73 16.82
C GLU A 79 -3.95 1.03 15.33
N PRO A 80 -4.09 -0.01 14.48
CA PRO A 80 -4.28 0.13 13.03
C PRO A 80 -5.63 0.72 12.57
N LEU A 81 -6.46 1.24 13.48
CA LEU A 81 -7.76 1.86 13.16
C LEU A 81 -7.63 3.15 12.33
N GLU A 82 -6.49 3.83 12.41
CA GLU A 82 -6.25 5.11 11.72
C GLU A 82 -5.66 4.97 10.31
N LEU A 83 -5.53 3.75 9.78
CA LEU A 83 -5.00 3.49 8.45
C LEU A 83 -5.71 4.27 7.34
N HIS A 84 -7.02 4.46 7.46
CA HIS A 84 -7.82 5.15 6.45
C HIS A 84 -7.53 6.66 6.41
N TRP A 85 -7.39 7.31 7.58
CA TRP A 85 -7.01 8.72 7.68
C TRP A 85 -5.60 8.94 7.15
N PHE A 86 -4.65 8.11 7.58
CA PHE A 86 -3.28 8.17 7.10
C PHE A 86 -3.16 8.08 5.58
N LEU A 87 -3.87 7.12 4.98
CA LEU A 87 -3.87 6.98 3.53
C LEU A 87 -4.54 8.16 2.85
N SER A 88 -5.62 8.71 3.43
CA SER A 88 -6.24 9.92 2.90
C SER A 88 -5.25 11.10 2.83
N ASP A 89 -4.43 11.25 3.86
CA ASP A 89 -3.51 12.37 3.97
C ASP A 89 -2.23 12.18 3.13
N HIS A 90 -1.78 10.94 2.92
CA HIS A 90 -0.46 10.63 2.35
C HIS A 90 -0.47 9.77 1.08
N TRP A 91 -1.62 9.54 0.44
CA TRP A 91 -1.69 8.65 -0.72
C TRP A 91 -0.81 9.08 -1.90
N ARG A 92 -0.51 10.37 -2.08
CA ARG A 92 0.28 10.87 -3.22
C ARG A 92 1.75 10.49 -3.08
N GLU A 93 2.30 10.68 -1.90
CA GLU A 93 3.65 10.30 -1.48
C GLU A 93 3.80 8.77 -1.61
N LEU A 94 2.86 8.03 -1.02
CA LEU A 94 2.83 6.57 -1.13
C LEU A 94 2.75 6.10 -2.58
N SER A 95 1.89 6.71 -3.40
CA SER A 95 1.77 6.38 -4.82
C SER A 95 3.06 6.67 -5.59
N THR A 96 3.77 7.73 -5.22
CA THR A 96 5.06 8.09 -5.81
C THR A 96 6.11 7.04 -5.49
N ILE A 97 6.27 6.66 -4.22
CA ILE A 97 7.20 5.61 -3.79
C ILE A 97 6.85 4.28 -4.46
N LEU A 98 5.57 3.90 -4.47
CA LEU A 98 5.09 2.67 -5.12
C LEU A 98 5.36 2.64 -6.64
N ARG A 99 5.43 3.79 -7.31
CA ARG A 99 5.80 3.90 -8.74
C ARG A 99 7.30 3.85 -8.96
N LEU A 100 8.09 4.41 -8.05
CA LEU A 100 9.56 4.39 -8.11
C LEU A 100 10.12 2.98 -7.89
N TYR A 101 9.42 2.14 -7.13
CA TYR A 101 9.84 0.78 -6.85
C TYR A 101 8.80 -0.26 -7.29
N PRO A 102 8.56 -0.43 -8.59
CA PRO A 102 7.59 -1.40 -9.10
C PRO A 102 7.93 -2.84 -8.70
N ASN A 103 9.23 -3.14 -8.53
CA ASN A 103 9.77 -4.43 -8.09
C ASN A 103 9.78 -4.61 -6.56
N LEU A 104 9.14 -3.71 -5.78
CA LEU A 104 8.79 -3.99 -4.37
C LEU A 104 8.07 -5.34 -4.25
N VAL A 105 7.36 -5.70 -5.32
CA VAL A 105 6.73 -6.99 -5.51
C VAL A 105 7.72 -8.15 -5.39
N ASP A 106 8.75 -8.14 -6.22
CA ASP A 106 9.72 -9.23 -6.29
C ASP A 106 10.64 -9.26 -5.07
N SER A 107 10.96 -8.08 -4.52
CA SER A 107 11.80 -7.93 -3.32
C SER A 107 11.13 -8.51 -2.07
N TYR A 108 9.80 -8.43 -1.96
CA TYR A 108 9.04 -9.05 -0.87
C TYR A 108 9.13 -10.59 -0.94
N LEU A 109 8.97 -11.17 -2.13
CA LEU A 109 9.09 -12.62 -2.33
C LEU A 109 10.51 -13.14 -2.05
N ALA A 110 11.54 -12.35 -2.39
CA ALA A 110 12.93 -12.69 -2.09
C ALA A 110 13.26 -12.63 -0.57
N SER A 111 12.54 -11.81 0.21
CA SER A 111 12.77 -11.69 1.67
C SER A 111 12.04 -12.74 2.52
N MET A 112 11.17 -13.55 1.91
CA MET A 112 10.37 -14.59 2.55
C MET A 112 10.91 -16.01 2.28
N ASN A 113 11.96 -16.14 1.47
CA ASN A 113 12.71 -17.38 1.19
C ASN A 113 14.09 -17.31 1.86
#